data_AF-A0A2T0QI82-F1
#
_entry.id   AF-A0A2T0QI82-F1
#
_cell.length_a   1.000
_cell.length_b   1.000
_cell.length_c   1.000
_cell.angle_alpha   90.00
_cell.angle_beta   90.00
_cell.angle_gamma   90.00
#
_symmetry.space_group_name_H-M   'P 1'
#
loop_
_entity.id
_entity.type
_entity.pdbx_description
1 polymer ?
#
loop_
_entity_poly.entity_id
_entity_poly.type
_entity_poly.pdbx_seq_one_letter_code
_entity_poly.pdbx_strand_id
1 'polypeptide(L)'
;MQEPAIFRIVDSSGTVHHSRLTSAQCDAFMSVMLGGSQFSGLRSERMDAAPQPDAGAMTPAIAAAFAAEQAVSKALATIEPGAEREVLREAIEAHRKASDCLAHAGHAVERAKAFVDARQLELDVLTAARDNEIEASGANLAEMLKAGAAVLEADRCIDSRAVSNAEIRRDTARSALDHLKTEQQAADAAYKSAESAVRLAIMAVKRSDVDAMTKRLIDIKAEYQALASAIDAARFSDVPVSIEAQNAMRIDMPAIDAAAKRWHGYSAALREDPQATWEAQQ
;
A
#
# COMPACT_ATOMS: atom_id res chain seq x y z
N MET A 1 -1.99 27.97 56.99
CA MET A 1 -1.21 28.56 55.87
C MET A 1 -1.92 28.18 54.59
N GLN A 2 -2.29 29.16 53.74
CA GLN A 2 -2.89 28.88 52.43
C GLN A 2 -1.79 28.37 51.48
N GLU A 3 -2.06 27.28 50.76
CA GLU A 3 -1.14 26.72 49.79
C GLU A 3 -0.97 27.70 48.60
N PRO A 4 0.25 28.02 48.17
CA PRO A 4 0.46 28.96 47.08
C PRO A 4 -0.02 28.39 45.74
N ALA A 5 -0.86 29.15 45.02
CA ALA A 5 -1.45 28.75 43.74
C ALA A 5 -0.49 29.02 42.56
N ILE A 6 0.60 28.26 42.50
CA ILE A 6 1.73 28.48 41.56
C ILE A 6 1.85 27.40 40.47
N PHE A 7 0.88 26.51 40.32
CA PHE A 7 0.93 25.42 39.36
C PHE A 7 0.05 25.68 38.12
N ARG A 8 0.43 25.05 37.01
CA ARG A 8 -0.31 25.00 35.75
C ARG A 8 -0.36 23.56 35.23
N ILE A 9 -1.40 23.22 34.48
CA ILE A 9 -1.54 21.93 33.79
C ILE A 9 -1.15 22.13 32.33
N VAL A 10 -0.19 21.35 31.85
CA VAL A 10 0.32 21.39 30.48
C VAL A 10 0.14 20.02 29.85
N ASP A 11 -0.31 20.00 28.59
CA ASP A 11 -0.40 18.75 27.82
C ASP A 11 0.92 18.36 27.16
N SER A 12 0.92 17.18 26.54
CA SER A 12 2.05 16.64 25.78
C SER A 12 2.49 17.51 24.59
N SER A 13 1.65 18.43 24.12
CA SER A 13 1.99 19.40 23.07
C SER A 13 2.62 20.70 23.60
N GLY A 14 2.66 20.88 24.93
CA GLY A 14 3.14 22.11 25.56
C GLY A 14 2.03 23.17 25.73
N THR A 15 0.77 22.83 25.44
CA THR A 15 -0.36 23.75 25.60
C THR A 15 -0.80 23.78 27.07
N VAL A 16 -0.93 24.99 27.62
CA VAL A 16 -1.38 25.22 28.99
C VAL A 16 -2.90 25.25 29.02
N HIS A 17 -3.53 24.30 29.71
CA HIS A 17 -4.99 24.22 29.82
C HIS A 17 -5.53 25.00 31.03
N HIS A 18 -4.81 24.94 32.15
CA HIS A 18 -5.17 25.64 33.38
C HIS A 18 -3.93 26.22 34.06
N SER A 19 -4.06 27.36 34.73
CA SER A 19 -2.97 28.04 35.44
C SER A 19 -3.47 28.61 36.78
N ARG A 20 -2.52 28.94 37.67
CA ARG A 20 -2.78 29.47 39.03
C ARG A 20 -3.56 28.49 39.91
N LEU A 21 -3.15 27.23 39.90
CA LEU A 21 -3.72 26.17 40.72
C LEU A 21 -2.81 25.89 41.93
N THR A 22 -3.40 25.48 43.06
CA THR A 22 -2.65 24.81 44.13
C THR A 22 -2.31 23.37 43.71
N SER A 23 -1.39 22.69 44.40
CA SER A 23 -1.02 21.30 44.06
C SER A 23 -2.24 20.39 44.09
N ALA A 24 -3.05 20.50 45.15
CA ALA A 24 -4.28 19.72 45.31
C ALA A 24 -5.32 19.98 44.20
N GLN A 25 -5.43 21.22 43.71
CA GLN A 25 -6.32 21.55 42.60
C GLN A 25 -5.79 20.99 41.28
N CYS A 26 -4.48 21.07 41.05
CA CYS A 26 -3.84 20.47 39.88
C CYS A 26 -4.11 18.97 39.79
N ASP A 27 -3.92 18.22 40.88
CA ASP A 27 -4.13 16.77 40.91
C ASP A 27 -5.59 16.39 40.66
N ALA A 28 -6.53 17.13 41.24
CA ALA A 28 -7.96 16.92 41.03
C ALA A 28 -8.37 17.18 39.57
N PHE A 29 -7.89 18.27 38.96
CA PHE A 29 -8.19 18.59 37.56
C PHE A 29 -7.52 17.63 36.57
N MET A 30 -6.26 17.23 36.81
CA MET A 30 -5.58 16.25 35.98
C MET A 30 -6.29 14.90 35.99
N SER A 31 -6.78 14.45 37.15
CA SER A 31 -7.56 13.21 37.26
C SER A 31 -8.83 13.23 36.39
N VAL A 32 -9.57 14.34 36.41
CA VAL A 32 -10.77 14.53 35.57
C VAL A 32 -10.41 14.58 34.08
N MET A 33 -9.35 15.31 33.71
CA MET A 33 -8.95 15.46 32.32
C MET A 33 -8.37 14.17 31.72
N LEU A 34 -7.61 13.38 32.49
CA LEU A 34 -7.14 12.05 32.07
C LEU A 34 -8.31 11.07 31.93
N GLY A 35 -9.31 11.15 32.81
CA GLY A 35 -10.53 10.33 32.73
C GLY A 35 -11.36 10.58 31.47
N GLY A 36 -11.23 11.75 30.85
CA GLY A 36 -11.89 12.11 29.59
C GLY A 36 -11.24 11.51 28.32
N SER A 37 -10.08 10.84 28.43
CA SER A 37 -9.33 10.22 27.32
C SER A 37 -8.93 11.14 26.14
N GLN A 38 -9.17 12.45 26.26
CA GLN A 38 -8.85 13.44 25.22
C GLN A 38 -7.36 13.82 25.19
N PHE A 39 -6.63 13.58 26.29
CA PHE A 39 -5.23 13.97 26.43
C PHE A 39 -4.34 12.74 26.56
N SER A 40 -3.32 12.62 25.71
CA SER A 40 -2.36 11.51 25.72
C SER A 40 -1.39 11.55 26.92
N GLY A 41 -1.28 12.71 27.58
CA GLY A 41 -0.50 12.93 28.78
C GLY A 41 -0.70 14.35 29.30
N LEU A 42 -0.80 14.50 30.62
CA LEU A 42 -0.92 15.78 31.33
C LEU A 42 0.13 15.83 32.41
N ARG A 43 0.72 17.00 32.63
CA ARG A 43 1.68 17.23 33.71
C ARG A 43 1.39 18.54 34.43
N SER A 44 1.66 18.57 35.73
CA SER A 44 1.69 19.80 36.50
C SER A 44 3.08 20.42 36.41
N GLU A 45 3.14 21.69 36.02
CA GLU A 45 4.36 22.48 36.01
C GLU A 45 4.20 23.69 36.94
N ARG A 46 5.29 24.13 37.56
CA ARG A 46 5.29 25.40 38.28
C ARG A 46 5.35 26.55 37.28
N MET A 47 4.61 27.62 37.55
CA MET A 47 4.50 28.79 36.67
C MET A 47 5.80 29.61 36.57
N ASP A 48 6.74 29.42 37.50
CA ASP A 48 8.05 30.07 37.53
C ASP A 48 9.07 29.45 36.56
N ALA A 49 8.78 28.26 36.01
CA ALA A 49 9.57 27.63 34.96
C ALA A 49 8.99 27.92 33.56
N ALA A 50 9.86 28.16 32.58
CA ALA A 50 9.43 28.18 31.17
C ALA A 50 8.88 26.80 30.79
N PRO A 51 7.77 26.71 30.01
CA PRO A 51 7.22 25.42 29.61
C PRO A 51 8.28 24.64 28.85
N GLN A 52 8.69 23.49 29.38
CA GLN A 52 9.60 22.62 28.65
C GLN A 52 8.76 21.63 27.82
N PRO A 53 8.94 21.58 26.49
CA PRO A 53 8.36 20.50 25.71
C PRO A 53 8.93 19.17 26.22
N ASP A 54 8.05 18.19 26.41
CA ASP A 54 8.44 16.88 26.94
C ASP A 54 9.40 16.19 25.96
N ALA A 55 10.58 15.79 26.46
CA ALA A 55 11.52 14.99 25.68
C ALA A 55 10.96 13.59 25.35
N GLY A 56 9.87 13.18 26.01
CA GLY A 56 9.10 11.96 25.74
C GLY A 56 7.84 12.15 24.87
N ALA A 57 7.55 13.36 24.37
CA ALA A 57 6.42 13.56 23.47
C ALA A 57 6.65 12.77 22.17
N MET A 58 5.84 11.74 21.91
CA MET A 58 5.76 11.13 20.58
C MET A 58 5.47 12.24 19.59
N THR A 59 6.48 12.63 18.82
CA THR A 59 6.28 13.54 17.69
C THR A 59 5.24 12.93 16.76
N PRO A 60 4.51 13.73 15.97
CA PRO A 60 3.53 13.21 15.00
C PRO A 60 4.10 12.12 14.09
N ALA A 61 5.41 12.19 13.80
CA ALA A 61 6.15 11.17 13.06
C ALA A 61 6.26 9.83 13.82
N ILE A 62 6.52 9.87 15.12
CA ILE A 62 6.62 8.67 15.98
C ILE A 62 5.23 8.05 16.19
N ALA A 63 4.20 8.87 16.38
CA ALA A 63 2.81 8.40 16.48
C ALA A 63 2.31 7.73 15.18
N ALA A 64 2.65 8.31 14.02
CA ALA A 64 2.35 7.72 12.71
C ALA A 64 3.12 6.40 12.49
N ALA A 65 4.39 6.34 12.89
CA ALA A 65 5.19 5.12 12.81
C ALA A 65 4.60 3.99 13.68
N PHE A 66 4.16 4.31 14.90
CA PHE A 66 3.55 3.33 15.82
C PHE A 66 2.17 2.86 15.35
N ALA A 67 1.35 3.75 14.77
CA ALA A 67 0.08 3.37 14.16
C ALA A 67 0.29 2.49 12.91
N ALA A 68 1.29 2.80 12.08
CA ALA A 68 1.69 1.98 10.95
C ALA A 68 2.20 0.60 11.40
N GLU A 69 3.01 0.56 12.46
CA GLU A 69 3.49 -0.68 13.07
C GLU A 69 2.33 -1.53 13.62
N GLN A 70 1.35 -0.93 14.31
CA GLN A 70 0.17 -1.66 14.78
C GLN A 70 -0.70 -2.19 13.63
N ALA A 71 -0.88 -1.42 12.56
CA ALA A 71 -1.64 -1.85 11.39
C ALA A 71 -0.95 -3.02 10.68
N VAL A 72 0.36 -2.94 10.49
CA VAL A 72 1.20 -4.03 9.95
C VAL A 72 1.16 -5.23 10.88
N SER A 73 1.30 -5.04 12.20
CA SER A 73 1.29 -6.12 13.18
C SER A 73 -0.07 -6.85 13.22
N LYS A 74 -1.20 -6.14 13.09
CA LYS A 74 -2.52 -6.75 12.94
C LYS A 74 -2.67 -7.53 11.64
N ALA A 75 -2.13 -7.01 10.54
CA ALA A 75 -2.15 -7.68 9.24
C ALA A 75 -1.20 -8.89 9.18
N LEU A 76 -0.16 -8.91 10.01
CA LEU A 76 0.78 -10.03 10.15
C LEU A 76 0.28 -11.10 11.13
N ALA A 77 -0.53 -10.71 12.13
CA ALA A 77 -1.08 -11.62 13.14
C ALA A 77 -2.05 -12.67 12.56
N THR A 78 -2.48 -12.51 11.30
CA THR A 78 -3.28 -13.50 10.58
C THR A 78 -2.44 -14.66 10.02
N ILE A 79 -1.12 -14.52 9.97
CA ILE A 79 -0.20 -15.55 9.48
C ILE A 79 0.24 -16.40 10.67
N GLU A 80 -0.01 -17.72 10.60
CA GLU A 80 0.43 -18.65 11.65
C GLU A 80 1.97 -18.70 11.70
N PRO A 81 2.57 -18.68 12.92
CA PRO A 81 4.03 -18.78 13.06
C PRO A 81 4.56 -20.07 12.42
N GLY A 82 5.58 -19.95 11.57
CA GLY A 82 6.16 -21.06 10.81
C GLY A 82 5.53 -21.30 9.43
N ALA A 83 4.40 -20.67 9.12
CA ALA A 83 3.75 -20.75 7.81
C ALA A 83 4.16 -19.61 6.86
N GLU A 84 5.00 -18.67 7.28
CA GLU A 84 5.29 -17.42 6.55
C GLU A 84 5.85 -17.68 5.15
N ARG A 85 6.69 -18.71 5.01
CA ARG A 85 7.30 -19.10 3.72
C ARG A 85 6.30 -19.75 2.76
N GLU A 86 5.33 -20.49 3.29
CA GLU A 86 4.24 -21.06 2.50
C GLU A 86 3.31 -19.95 2.00
N VAL A 87 2.90 -19.06 2.92
CA VAL A 87 2.07 -17.89 2.58
C VAL A 87 2.76 -17.00 1.55
N LEU A 88 4.08 -16.81 1.64
CA LEU A 88 4.84 -16.09 0.62
C LEU A 88 4.82 -16.79 -0.74
N ARG A 89 4.96 -18.12 -0.78
CA ARG A 89 4.88 -18.90 -2.02
C ARG A 89 3.50 -18.75 -2.66
N GLU A 90 2.43 -18.94 -1.89
CA GLU A 90 1.06 -18.79 -2.36
C GLU A 90 0.77 -17.37 -2.85
N ALA A 91 1.25 -16.34 -2.13
CA ALA A 91 1.08 -14.95 -2.53
C ALA A 91 1.80 -14.64 -3.85
N ILE A 92 3.02 -15.15 -4.06
CA ILE A 92 3.76 -14.98 -5.32
C ILE A 92 3.03 -15.69 -6.47
N GLU A 93 2.52 -16.89 -6.24
CA GLU A 93 1.74 -17.62 -7.25
C GLU A 93 0.44 -16.89 -7.60
N ALA A 94 -0.30 -16.40 -6.60
CA ALA A 94 -1.51 -15.60 -6.80
C ALA A 94 -1.21 -14.31 -7.56
N HIS A 95 -0.10 -13.64 -7.27
CA HIS A 95 0.35 -12.46 -8.00
C HIS A 95 0.67 -12.76 -9.47
N ARG A 96 1.36 -13.87 -9.75
CA ARG A 96 1.62 -14.31 -11.14
C ARG A 96 0.31 -14.58 -11.89
N LYS A 97 -0.61 -15.34 -11.30
CA LYS A 97 -1.93 -15.60 -11.89
C LYS A 97 -2.72 -14.31 -12.13
N ALA A 98 -2.72 -13.38 -11.18
CA ALA A 98 -3.39 -12.09 -11.33
C ALA A 98 -2.77 -11.24 -12.45
N SER A 99 -1.44 -11.27 -12.60
CA SER A 99 -0.72 -10.60 -13.68
C SER A 99 -1.12 -11.16 -15.05
N ASP A 100 -1.13 -12.49 -15.19
CA ASP A 100 -1.54 -13.17 -16.42
C ASP A 100 -3.00 -12.86 -16.78
N CYS A 101 -3.90 -12.87 -15.79
CA CYS A 101 -5.30 -12.50 -15.96
C CYS A 101 -5.46 -11.04 -16.42
N LEU A 102 -4.71 -10.11 -15.83
CA LEU A 102 -4.72 -8.70 -16.22
C LEU A 102 -4.21 -8.51 -17.67
N ALA A 103 -3.14 -9.21 -18.04
CA ALA A 103 -2.62 -9.19 -19.40
C ALA A 103 -3.66 -9.74 -20.40
N HIS A 104 -4.31 -10.87 -20.07
CA HIS A 104 -5.36 -11.45 -20.90
C HIS A 104 -6.56 -10.51 -21.07
N ALA A 105 -7.03 -9.90 -19.98
CA ALA A 105 -8.12 -8.92 -20.01
C ALA A 105 -7.74 -7.69 -20.86
N GLY A 106 -6.51 -7.21 -20.75
CA GLY A 106 -5.98 -6.13 -21.60
C GLY A 106 -6.01 -6.48 -23.09
N HIS A 107 -5.52 -7.67 -23.46
CA HIS A 107 -5.60 -8.14 -24.85
C HIS A 107 -7.04 -8.35 -25.34
N ALA A 108 -7.95 -8.80 -24.49
CA ALA A 108 -9.37 -8.92 -24.83
C ALA A 108 -10.01 -7.56 -25.12
N VAL A 109 -9.73 -6.55 -24.29
CA VAL A 109 -10.20 -5.17 -24.48
C VAL A 109 -9.66 -4.57 -25.78
N GLU A 110 -8.37 -4.74 -26.09
CA GLU A 110 -7.80 -4.22 -27.35
C GLU A 110 -8.42 -4.89 -28.58
N ARG A 111 -8.63 -6.20 -28.57
CA ARG A 111 -9.34 -6.89 -29.66
C ARG A 111 -10.79 -6.41 -29.79
N ALA A 112 -11.47 -6.18 -28.67
CA ALA A 112 -12.85 -5.68 -28.67
C ALA A 112 -12.94 -4.24 -29.20
N LYS A 113 -11.97 -3.37 -28.90
CA LYS A 113 -11.87 -2.03 -29.49
C LYS A 113 -11.76 -2.11 -31.01
N ALA A 114 -10.81 -2.90 -31.52
CA ALA A 114 -10.64 -3.09 -32.96
C ALA A 114 -11.91 -3.64 -33.63
N PHE A 115 -12.65 -4.53 -32.94
CA PHE A 115 -13.93 -5.03 -33.43
C PHE A 115 -15.02 -3.95 -33.48
N VAL A 116 -15.11 -3.10 -32.45
CA VAL A 116 -16.03 -1.95 -32.42
C VAL A 116 -15.70 -0.97 -33.55
N ASP A 117 -14.42 -0.68 -33.78
CA ASP A 117 -13.99 0.21 -34.87
C ASP A 117 -14.37 -0.37 -36.24
N ALA A 118 -14.22 -1.68 -36.43
CA ALA A 118 -14.66 -2.36 -37.64
C ALA A 118 -16.19 -2.31 -37.83
N ARG A 119 -16.99 -2.40 -36.74
CA ARG A 119 -18.46 -2.24 -36.81
C ARG A 119 -18.86 -0.79 -37.09
N GLN A 120 -18.12 0.18 -36.55
CA GLN A 120 -18.35 1.59 -36.84
C GLN A 120 -18.09 1.88 -38.33
N LEU A 121 -16.99 1.37 -38.89
CA LEU A 121 -16.67 1.50 -40.30
C LEU A 121 -17.75 0.87 -41.20
N GLU A 122 -18.26 -0.32 -40.85
CA GLU A 122 -19.39 -0.97 -41.55
C GLU A 122 -20.62 -0.04 -41.59
N LEU A 123 -20.97 0.55 -40.44
CA LEU A 123 -22.08 1.48 -40.33
C LEU A 123 -21.86 2.74 -41.18
N ASP A 124 -20.66 3.31 -41.15
CA ASP A 124 -20.33 4.52 -41.91
C ASP A 124 -20.46 4.26 -43.43
N VAL A 125 -19.98 3.12 -43.91
CA VAL A 125 -20.10 2.71 -45.33
C VAL A 125 -21.56 2.51 -45.73
N LEU A 126 -22.36 1.80 -44.92
CA LEU A 126 -23.77 1.57 -45.21
C LEU A 126 -24.60 2.87 -45.17
N THR A 127 -24.26 3.78 -44.25
CA THR A 127 -24.89 5.09 -44.14
C THR A 127 -24.58 5.93 -45.37
N ALA A 128 -23.30 5.99 -45.79
CA ALA A 128 -22.90 6.70 -46.99
C ALA A 128 -23.55 6.12 -48.27
N ALA A 129 -23.64 4.79 -48.37
CA ALA A 129 -24.31 4.13 -49.49
C ALA A 129 -25.81 4.49 -49.55
N ARG A 130 -26.49 4.47 -48.40
CA ARG A 130 -27.90 4.89 -48.27
C ARG A 130 -28.08 6.35 -48.69
N ASP A 131 -27.22 7.26 -48.21
CA ASP A 131 -27.33 8.69 -48.49
C ASP A 131 -27.09 8.99 -49.98
N ASN A 132 -26.12 8.32 -50.60
CA ASN A 132 -25.89 8.38 -52.04
C ASN A 132 -27.10 7.85 -52.85
N GLU A 133 -27.73 6.76 -52.40
CA GLU A 133 -28.92 6.20 -53.05
C GLU A 133 -30.14 7.14 -52.95
N ILE A 134 -30.31 7.80 -51.79
CA ILE A 134 -31.32 8.84 -51.58
C ILE A 134 -31.08 10.00 -52.56
N GLU A 135 -29.85 10.50 -52.65
CA GLU A 135 -29.51 11.61 -53.54
C GLU A 135 -29.73 11.24 -55.02
N ALA A 136 -29.25 10.07 -55.45
CA ALA A 136 -29.44 9.58 -56.81
C ALA A 136 -30.92 9.35 -57.15
N SER A 137 -31.71 8.83 -56.20
CA SER A 137 -33.15 8.64 -56.38
C SER A 137 -33.88 9.99 -56.46
N GLY A 138 -33.49 10.97 -55.64
CA GLY A 138 -34.00 12.33 -55.71
C GLY A 138 -33.68 13.04 -57.03
N ALA A 139 -32.45 12.90 -57.53
CA ALA A 139 -32.03 13.44 -58.82
C ALA A 139 -32.84 12.82 -59.98
N ASN A 140 -32.96 11.50 -60.00
CA ASN A 140 -33.75 10.78 -61.01
C ASN A 140 -35.23 11.21 -60.98
N LEU A 141 -35.83 11.32 -59.79
CA LEU A 141 -37.22 11.76 -59.64
C LEU A 141 -37.40 13.21 -60.13
N ALA A 142 -36.47 14.10 -59.82
CA ALA A 142 -36.49 15.47 -60.31
C ALA A 142 -36.38 15.56 -61.84
N GLU A 143 -35.55 14.72 -62.48
CA GLU A 143 -35.46 14.63 -63.94
C GLU A 143 -36.74 14.09 -64.58
N MET A 144 -37.32 13.01 -64.03
CA MET A 144 -38.57 12.44 -64.53
C MET A 144 -39.73 13.44 -64.45
N LEU A 145 -39.81 14.23 -63.37
CA LEU A 145 -40.80 15.29 -63.21
C LEU A 145 -40.62 16.40 -64.26
N LYS A 146 -39.38 16.82 -64.54
CA LYS A 146 -39.08 17.82 -65.59
C LYS A 146 -39.45 17.33 -66.98
N ALA A 147 -39.29 16.04 -67.26
CA ALA A 147 -39.57 15.44 -68.57
C ALA A 147 -41.07 15.14 -68.82
N GLY A 148 -41.95 15.36 -67.83
CA GLY A 148 -43.39 15.09 -67.97
C GLY A 148 -43.74 13.59 -68.05
N ALA A 149 -42.83 12.72 -67.62
CA ALA A 149 -43.04 11.27 -67.62
C ALA A 149 -43.95 10.83 -66.46
N ALA A 150 -44.76 9.79 -66.66
CA ALA A 150 -45.54 9.20 -65.58
C ALA A 150 -44.60 8.60 -64.51
N VAL A 151 -44.80 9.00 -63.26
CA VAL A 151 -44.08 8.44 -62.10
C VAL A 151 -44.61 7.03 -61.88
N LEU A 152 -44.04 6.04 -62.57
CA LEU A 152 -44.23 4.63 -62.24
C LEU A 152 -43.65 4.42 -60.85
N GLU A 153 -44.46 3.87 -59.95
CA GLU A 153 -44.18 3.64 -58.53
C GLU A 153 -42.71 3.28 -58.31
N ALA A 154 -41.95 4.28 -57.85
CA ALA A 154 -40.58 4.11 -57.46
C ALA A 154 -40.58 3.43 -56.09
N ASP A 155 -40.95 2.15 -56.05
CA ASP A 155 -40.77 1.28 -54.90
C ASP A 155 -39.28 0.87 -54.80
N ARG A 156 -38.39 1.86 -54.99
CA ARG A 156 -36.99 1.78 -54.56
C ARG A 156 -37.02 2.00 -53.05
N CYS A 157 -37.46 0.98 -52.33
CA CYS A 157 -37.39 0.98 -50.88
C CYS A 157 -35.91 1.04 -50.50
N ILE A 158 -35.43 2.24 -50.17
CA ILE A 158 -34.10 2.44 -49.58
C ILE A 158 -34.04 1.51 -48.37
N ASP A 159 -33.12 0.53 -48.40
CA ASP A 159 -33.03 -0.51 -47.37
C ASP A 159 -32.50 0.06 -46.04
N SER A 160 -33.38 0.74 -45.34
CA SER A 160 -33.16 1.29 -44.00
C SER A 160 -32.89 0.21 -42.95
N ARG A 161 -33.23 -1.05 -43.23
CA ARG A 161 -33.00 -2.17 -42.30
C ARG A 161 -31.53 -2.54 -42.23
N ALA A 162 -30.78 -2.42 -43.34
CA ALA A 162 -29.34 -2.68 -43.35
C ALA A 162 -28.59 -1.74 -42.39
N VAL A 163 -28.92 -0.44 -42.42
CA VAL A 163 -28.33 0.54 -41.50
C VAL A 163 -28.75 0.27 -40.06
N SER A 164 -30.04 0.07 -39.80
CA SER A 164 -30.53 -0.22 -38.44
C SER A 164 -29.91 -1.50 -37.85
N ASN A 165 -29.73 -2.55 -38.65
CA ASN A 165 -29.04 -3.77 -38.22
C ASN A 165 -27.55 -3.52 -37.91
N ALA A 166 -26.88 -2.68 -38.68
CA ALA A 166 -25.48 -2.29 -38.41
C ALA A 166 -25.35 -1.45 -37.14
N GLU A 167 -26.29 -0.54 -36.87
CA GLU A 167 -26.37 0.21 -35.61
C GLU A 167 -26.51 -0.72 -34.40
N ILE A 168 -27.44 -1.68 -34.47
CA ILE A 168 -27.65 -2.67 -33.40
C ILE A 168 -26.38 -3.48 -33.16
N ARG A 169 -25.69 -3.93 -34.21
CA ARG A 169 -24.41 -4.66 -34.07
C ARG A 169 -23.32 -3.80 -33.44
N ARG A 170 -23.18 -2.54 -33.85
CA ARG A 170 -22.23 -1.58 -33.25
C ARG A 170 -22.53 -1.38 -31.78
N ASP A 171 -23.79 -1.15 -31.41
CA ASP A 171 -24.17 -0.86 -30.03
C ASP A 171 -24.01 -2.10 -29.12
N THR A 172 -24.32 -3.27 -29.65
CA THR A 172 -24.04 -4.56 -28.98
C THR A 172 -22.53 -4.73 -28.76
N ALA A 173 -21.71 -4.42 -29.76
CA ALA A 173 -20.25 -4.48 -29.65
C ALA A 173 -19.69 -3.48 -28.63
N ARG A 174 -20.26 -2.26 -28.55
CA ARG A 174 -19.90 -1.25 -27.55
C ARG A 174 -20.25 -1.71 -26.13
N SER A 175 -21.46 -2.25 -25.94
CA SER A 175 -21.88 -2.81 -24.64
C SER A 175 -20.97 -3.96 -24.20
N ALA A 176 -20.60 -4.86 -25.11
CA ALA A 176 -19.64 -5.93 -24.84
C ALA A 176 -18.25 -5.38 -24.46
N LEU A 177 -17.77 -4.34 -25.16
CA LEU A 177 -16.51 -3.66 -24.82
C LEU A 177 -16.55 -3.05 -23.42
N ASP A 178 -17.66 -2.44 -23.02
CA ASP A 178 -17.79 -1.84 -21.68
C ASP A 178 -17.81 -2.89 -20.57
N HIS A 179 -18.41 -4.06 -20.81
CA HIS A 179 -18.29 -5.21 -19.90
C HIS A 179 -16.83 -5.67 -19.78
N LEU A 180 -16.11 -5.84 -20.89
CA LEU A 180 -14.70 -6.26 -20.87
C LEU A 180 -13.79 -5.24 -20.17
N LYS A 181 -14.05 -3.93 -20.31
CA LYS A 181 -13.34 -2.90 -19.54
C LYS A 181 -13.59 -3.02 -18.04
N THR A 182 -14.81 -3.36 -17.64
CA THR A 182 -15.16 -3.58 -16.23
C THR A 182 -14.41 -4.80 -15.68
N GLU A 183 -14.32 -5.89 -16.44
CA GLU A 183 -13.50 -7.06 -16.09
C GLU A 183 -12.01 -6.71 -15.99
N GLN A 184 -11.49 -5.90 -16.91
CA GLN A 184 -10.11 -5.41 -16.85
C GLN A 184 -9.83 -4.61 -15.57
N GLN A 185 -10.76 -3.73 -15.16
CA GLN A 185 -10.64 -2.98 -13.91
C GLN A 185 -10.68 -3.89 -12.68
N ALA A 186 -11.54 -4.91 -12.69
CA ALA A 186 -11.57 -5.91 -11.62
C ALA A 186 -10.26 -6.72 -11.56
N ALA A 187 -9.69 -7.09 -12.70
CA ALA A 187 -8.40 -7.76 -12.79
C ALA A 187 -7.25 -6.87 -12.28
N ASP A 188 -7.25 -5.57 -12.58
CA ASP A 188 -6.26 -4.61 -12.07
C ASP A 188 -6.35 -4.45 -10.54
N ALA A 189 -7.57 -4.39 -10.00
CA ALA A 189 -7.78 -4.35 -8.55
C ALA A 189 -7.28 -5.64 -7.87
N ALA A 190 -7.55 -6.80 -8.47
CA ALA A 190 -7.04 -8.09 -7.98
C ALA A 190 -5.51 -8.16 -8.02
N TYR A 191 -4.88 -7.67 -9.09
CA TYR A 191 -3.43 -7.58 -9.21
C TYR A 191 -2.81 -6.72 -8.11
N LYS A 192 -3.35 -5.51 -7.88
CA LYS A 192 -2.89 -4.62 -6.79
C LYS A 192 -3.05 -5.25 -5.41
N SER A 193 -4.16 -5.95 -5.18
CA SER A 193 -4.40 -6.68 -3.94
C SER A 193 -3.37 -7.80 -3.74
N ALA A 194 -3.09 -8.59 -4.78
CA ALA A 194 -2.07 -9.64 -4.74
C ALA A 194 -0.66 -9.07 -4.50
N GLU A 195 -0.32 -7.92 -5.09
CA GLU A 195 0.97 -7.26 -4.85
C GLU A 195 1.12 -6.82 -3.38
N SER A 196 0.05 -6.27 -2.79
CA SER A 196 0.01 -5.94 -1.37
C SER A 196 0.21 -7.18 -0.49
N ALA A 197 -0.44 -8.30 -0.83
CA ALA A 197 -0.30 -9.57 -0.13
C ALA A 197 1.15 -10.09 -0.18
N VAL A 198 1.82 -10.04 -1.33
CA VAL A 198 3.25 -10.40 -1.45
C VAL A 198 4.11 -9.53 -0.53
N ARG A 199 3.88 -8.21 -0.51
CA ARG A 199 4.65 -7.29 0.36
C ARG A 199 4.46 -7.64 1.84
N LEU A 200 3.23 -7.92 2.27
CA LEU A 200 2.93 -8.33 3.65
C LEU A 200 3.58 -9.68 4.00
N ALA A 201 3.53 -10.66 3.10
CA ALA A 201 4.16 -11.97 3.32
C ALA A 201 5.69 -11.84 3.46
N ILE A 202 6.34 -11.00 2.65
CA ILE A 202 7.78 -10.70 2.78
C ILE A 202 8.08 -10.07 4.15
N MET A 203 7.24 -9.14 4.62
CA MET A 203 7.41 -8.55 5.94
C MET A 203 7.26 -9.58 7.06
N ALA A 204 6.35 -10.54 6.91
CA ALA A 204 6.18 -11.66 7.84
C ALA A 204 7.45 -12.51 7.95
N VAL A 205 8.01 -12.93 6.80
CA VAL A 205 9.25 -13.72 6.75
C VAL A 205 10.41 -12.95 7.42
N LYS A 206 10.58 -11.67 7.08
CA LYS A 206 11.63 -10.84 7.67
C LYS A 206 11.48 -10.70 9.19
N ARG A 207 10.25 -10.53 9.67
CA ARG A 207 9.98 -10.47 11.11
C ARG A 207 10.36 -11.78 11.80
N SER A 208 9.97 -12.91 11.23
CA SER A 208 10.33 -14.24 11.73
C SER A 208 11.86 -14.43 11.79
N ASP A 209 12.59 -14.00 10.74
CA ASP A 209 14.05 -14.05 10.71
C ASP A 209 14.68 -13.12 11.77
N VAL A 210 14.13 -11.91 11.99
CA VAL A 210 14.58 -11.00 13.04
C VAL A 210 14.31 -11.56 14.44
N ASP A 211 13.18 -12.22 14.65
CA ASP A 211 12.86 -12.88 15.92
C ASP A 211 13.84 -14.03 16.20
N ALA A 212 14.22 -14.80 15.17
CA ALA A 212 15.25 -15.83 15.28
C ALA A 212 16.65 -15.24 15.58
N MET A 213 17.04 -14.16 14.90
CA MET A 213 18.27 -13.42 15.20
C MET A 213 18.28 -12.87 16.62
N THR A 214 17.14 -12.36 17.09
CA THR A 214 17.00 -11.80 18.43
C THR A 214 17.19 -12.86 19.49
N LYS A 215 16.59 -14.04 19.33
CA LYS A 215 16.82 -15.19 20.24
C LYS A 215 18.29 -15.58 20.29
N ARG A 216 18.93 -15.74 19.12
CA ARG A 216 20.36 -16.05 19.04
C ARG A 216 21.24 -14.95 19.66
N LEU A 217 20.88 -13.69 19.49
CA LEU A 217 21.60 -12.55 20.08
C LEU A 217 21.50 -12.54 21.61
N ILE A 218 20.35 -12.93 22.17
CA ILE A 218 20.18 -13.06 23.63
C ILE A 218 21.15 -14.10 24.19
N ASP A 219 21.25 -15.27 23.54
CA ASP A 219 22.15 -16.35 23.97
C ASP A 219 23.63 -15.92 23.87
N ILE A 220 24.04 -15.36 22.72
CA ILE A 220 25.40 -14.86 22.51
C ILE A 220 25.73 -13.74 23.50
N LYS A 221 24.78 -12.85 23.80
CA LYS A 221 24.98 -11.77 24.77
C LYS A 221 25.24 -12.33 26.16
N ALA A 222 24.51 -13.37 26.57
CA ALA A 222 24.75 -14.02 27.86
C ALA A 222 26.14 -14.66 27.93
N GLU A 223 26.56 -15.38 26.89
CA GLU A 223 27.90 -15.96 26.78
C GLU A 223 29.00 -14.89 26.80
N TYR A 224 28.83 -13.83 26.01
CA TYR A 224 29.75 -12.70 25.97
C TYR A 224 29.88 -12.03 27.35
N GLN A 225 28.77 -11.77 28.04
CA GLN A 225 28.78 -11.16 29.38
C GLN A 225 29.47 -12.07 30.41
N ALA A 226 29.27 -13.39 30.34
CA ALA A 226 29.94 -14.35 31.19
C ALA A 226 31.46 -14.33 30.97
N LEU A 227 31.91 -14.34 29.70
CA LEU A 227 33.33 -14.31 29.36
C LEU A 227 33.99 -12.95 29.70
N ALA A 228 33.34 -11.84 29.35
CA ALA A 228 33.84 -10.51 29.64
C ALA A 228 33.94 -10.25 31.14
N SER A 229 32.95 -10.68 31.94
CA SER A 229 33.01 -10.54 33.40
C SER A 229 34.10 -11.41 34.02
N ALA A 230 34.35 -12.62 33.51
CA ALA A 230 35.44 -13.47 33.97
C ALA A 230 36.83 -12.87 33.65
N ILE A 231 37.01 -12.30 32.46
CA ILE A 231 38.25 -11.62 32.06
C ILE A 231 38.49 -10.36 32.91
N ASP A 232 37.45 -9.57 33.17
CA ASP A 232 37.57 -8.37 33.99
C ASP A 232 37.83 -8.73 35.46
N ALA A 233 37.16 -9.77 35.98
CA ALA A 233 37.39 -10.29 37.32
C ALA A 233 38.82 -10.83 37.53
N ALA A 234 39.45 -11.37 36.48
CA ALA A 234 40.82 -11.90 36.54
C ALA A 234 41.84 -10.84 37.00
N ARG A 235 41.58 -9.56 36.70
CA ARG A 235 42.40 -8.41 37.16
C ARG A 235 42.44 -8.26 38.67
N PHE A 236 41.36 -8.67 39.35
CA PHE A 236 41.23 -8.61 40.80
C PHE A 236 41.75 -9.90 41.48
N SER A 237 42.25 -10.86 40.70
CA SER A 237 42.81 -12.13 41.17
C SER A 237 44.26 -12.32 40.69
N ASP A 238 45.02 -11.23 40.57
CA ASP A 238 46.44 -11.21 40.19
C ASP A 238 46.76 -11.81 38.81
N VAL A 239 45.78 -11.91 37.91
CA VAL A 239 45.99 -12.36 36.52
C VAL A 239 46.12 -11.13 35.60
N PRO A 240 47.27 -10.94 34.92
CA PRO A 240 47.44 -9.82 33.99
C PRO A 240 46.59 -10.01 32.74
N VAL A 241 45.78 -9.00 32.40
CA VAL A 241 44.93 -9.00 31.20
C VAL A 241 45.65 -8.38 30.01
N SER A 242 45.72 -9.10 28.89
CA SER A 242 46.37 -8.63 27.65
C SER A 242 45.57 -7.53 26.94
N ILE A 243 46.24 -6.75 26.08
CA ILE A 243 45.61 -5.74 25.22
C ILE A 243 44.59 -6.39 24.26
N GLU A 244 44.89 -7.60 23.79
CA GLU A 244 43.98 -8.38 22.93
C GLU A 244 42.67 -8.72 23.65
N ALA A 245 42.74 -9.15 24.92
CA ALA A 245 41.55 -9.41 25.74
C ALA A 245 40.73 -8.13 25.99
N GLN A 246 41.40 -6.98 26.16
CA GLN A 246 40.73 -5.68 26.28
C GLN A 246 40.00 -5.28 24.99
N ASN A 247 40.63 -5.51 23.84
CA ASN A 247 40.02 -5.23 22.53
C ASN A 247 38.86 -6.18 22.23
N ALA A 248 38.93 -7.45 22.62
CA ALA A 248 37.85 -8.42 22.44
C ALA A 248 36.59 -8.09 23.27
N MET A 249 36.76 -7.36 24.38
CA MET A 249 35.66 -6.82 25.19
C MET A 249 35.04 -5.52 24.61
N ARG A 250 35.51 -5.04 23.46
CA ARG A 250 34.95 -3.85 22.80
C ARG A 250 33.99 -4.27 21.71
N ILE A 251 32.76 -3.75 21.74
CA ILE A 251 31.76 -3.98 20.71
C ILE A 251 31.80 -2.80 19.74
N ASP A 252 32.33 -3.04 18.54
CA ASP A 252 32.28 -2.07 17.44
C ASP A 252 31.12 -2.44 16.51
N MET A 253 30.10 -1.58 16.41
CA MET A 253 28.98 -1.79 15.49
C MET A 253 29.30 -1.24 14.10
N PRO A 254 29.16 -2.04 13.04
CA PRO A 254 29.33 -1.55 11.68
C PRO A 254 28.21 -0.56 11.29
N ALA A 255 28.47 0.24 10.25
CA ALA A 255 27.54 1.26 9.77
C ALA A 255 26.18 0.66 9.33
N ILE A 256 25.09 1.30 9.76
CA ILE A 256 23.70 0.86 9.56
C ILE A 256 23.33 0.78 8.06
N ASP A 257 23.88 1.67 7.23
CA ASP A 257 23.55 1.76 5.81
C ASP A 257 23.88 0.49 5.01
N ALA A 258 24.97 -0.21 5.37
CA ALA A 258 25.34 -1.46 4.73
C ALA A 258 24.34 -2.58 5.06
N ALA A 259 23.87 -2.63 6.32
CA ALA A 259 22.86 -3.59 6.75
C ALA A 259 21.49 -3.30 6.11
N ALA A 260 21.11 -2.04 5.97
CA ALA A 260 19.87 -1.64 5.30
C ALA A 260 19.86 -2.09 3.83
N LYS A 261 20.97 -1.91 3.10
CA LYS A 261 21.10 -2.38 1.71
C LYS A 261 20.91 -3.90 1.60
N ARG A 262 21.46 -4.68 2.53
CA ARG A 262 21.25 -6.14 2.55
C ARG A 262 19.79 -6.50 2.80
N TRP A 263 19.11 -5.80 3.71
CA TRP A 263 17.67 -6.00 3.94
C TRP A 263 16.82 -5.68 2.72
N HIS A 264 17.20 -4.67 1.93
CA HIS A 264 16.55 -4.40 0.65
C HIS A 264 16.80 -5.51 -0.36
N GLY A 265 18.05 -5.94 -0.54
CA GLY A 265 18.44 -7.07 -1.40
C GLY A 265 17.71 -8.36 -1.03
N TYR A 266 17.58 -8.64 0.26
CA TYR A 266 16.84 -9.80 0.74
C TYR A 266 15.35 -9.75 0.36
N SER A 267 14.70 -8.58 0.41
CA SER A 267 13.31 -8.44 -0.10
C SER A 267 13.20 -8.77 -1.58
N ALA A 268 14.19 -8.39 -2.38
CA ALA A 268 14.19 -8.70 -3.81
C ALA A 268 14.38 -10.20 -4.02
N ALA A 269 15.33 -10.82 -3.32
CA ALA A 269 15.54 -12.26 -3.35
C ALA A 269 14.27 -13.05 -2.96
N LEU A 270 13.57 -12.62 -1.90
CA LEU A 270 12.32 -13.26 -1.45
C LEU A 270 11.17 -13.16 -2.46
N ARG A 271 11.17 -12.17 -3.36
CA ARG A 271 10.16 -12.08 -4.43
C ARG A 271 10.42 -13.09 -5.54
N GLU A 272 11.68 -13.44 -5.76
CA GLU A 272 12.09 -14.39 -6.80
C GLU A 272 12.04 -15.82 -6.28
N ASP A 273 12.56 -16.03 -5.06
CA ASP A 273 12.59 -17.31 -4.37
C ASP A 273 12.06 -17.17 -2.92
N PRO A 274 10.87 -17.74 -2.61
CA PRO A 274 10.33 -17.76 -1.25
C PRO A 274 11.26 -18.42 -0.22
N GLN A 275 12.20 -19.25 -0.65
CA GLN A 275 13.17 -19.96 0.20
C GLN A 275 14.50 -19.22 0.37
N ALA A 276 14.66 -18.03 -0.22
CA ALA A 276 15.86 -17.23 -0.05
C ALA A 276 16.16 -17.01 1.44
N THR A 277 17.41 -17.15 1.86
CA THR A 277 17.82 -16.96 3.26
C THR A 277 18.57 -15.65 3.43
N TRP A 278 18.46 -15.05 4.62
CA TRP A 278 19.20 -13.85 4.98
C TRP A 278 20.73 -14.04 4.88
N GLU A 279 21.22 -15.20 5.30
CA GLU A 279 22.66 -15.51 5.38
C GLU A 279 23.33 -15.56 3.99
N ALA A 280 22.57 -15.83 2.94
CA ALA A 280 23.06 -15.84 1.55
C ALA A 280 23.29 -14.43 0.97
N GLN A 281 22.93 -13.36 1.71
CA GLN A 281 23.06 -11.95 1.26
C GLN A 281 24.35 -11.27 1.76
N GLN A 282 25.36 -12.06 2.13
CA GLN A 282 26.66 -11.58 2.63
C GLN A 282 27.63 -11.19 1.53
#